data_AF-A0A1H8MMD2-F1
#
_entry.id   AF-A0A1H8MMD2-F1
#
_cell.length_a   1.000
_cell.length_b   1.000
_cell.length_c   1.000
_cell.angle_alpha   90.00
_cell.angle_beta   90.00
_cell.angle_gamma   90.00
#
_symmetry.space_group_name_H-M   'P 1'
#
loop_
_entity.id
_entity.type
_entity.pdbx_description
1 polymer ?
#
loop_
_entity_poly.entity_id
_entity_poly.type
_entity_poly.pdbx_seq_one_letter_code
_entity_poly.pdbx_strand_id
1 'polypeptide(L)'
;MRPIALILCFILTFILAGCASLQETRQQTRNRLADDRIALDATNQLAKLYPPAKTQFNLIVTEPREFGELLAAKLRAKGYAVSETVKVKRVLFADTFAGFQQKPGGQPEETEAPGMEAPAAPPTPLAAGQGMELSYALDTPEHGSLHTITLKVGDAYLSRAYLPDARGVAAAGAWTYRGQ
;
A
#
# COMPACT_ATOMS: atom_id res chain seq x y z
N MET A 1 4.51 54.51 -7.43
CA MET A 1 3.19 53.82 -7.46
C MET A 1 3.26 52.40 -8.01
N ARG A 2 3.95 52.13 -9.12
CA ARG A 2 4.17 50.76 -9.66
C ARG A 2 4.84 49.74 -8.72
N PRO A 3 5.90 50.07 -7.94
CA PRO A 3 6.53 49.09 -7.05
C PRO A 3 5.67 48.80 -5.80
N ILE A 4 4.91 49.78 -5.33
CA ILE A 4 3.99 49.63 -4.18
C ILE A 4 2.85 48.68 -4.54
N ALA A 5 2.29 48.78 -5.76
CA ALA A 5 1.28 47.87 -6.26
C ALA A 5 1.82 46.43 -6.42
N LEU A 6 3.06 46.26 -6.87
CA LEU A 6 3.72 44.95 -6.97
C LEU A 6 3.97 44.32 -5.60
N ILE A 7 4.45 45.08 -4.62
CA ILE A 7 4.68 44.61 -3.25
C ILE A 7 3.35 44.21 -2.59
N LEU A 8 2.29 44.99 -2.76
CA LEU A 8 0.97 44.68 -2.22
C LEU A 8 0.38 43.40 -2.85
N CYS A 9 0.59 43.21 -4.16
CA CYS A 9 0.19 41.99 -4.85
C CYS A 9 0.98 40.76 -4.35
N PHE A 10 2.29 40.91 -4.09
CA PHE A 10 3.14 39.83 -3.58
C PHE A 10 2.81 39.44 -2.13
N ILE A 11 2.44 40.41 -1.28
CA ILE A 11 1.98 40.15 0.09
C ILE A 11 0.64 39.41 0.07
N LEU A 12 -0.28 39.80 -0.82
CA LEU A 12 -1.59 39.17 -0.95
C LEU A 12 -1.47 37.68 -1.35
N THR A 13 -0.60 37.35 -2.32
CA THR A 13 -0.39 35.96 -2.72
C THR A 13 0.22 35.09 -1.61
N PHE A 14 1.11 35.66 -0.80
CA PHE A 14 1.69 34.96 0.36
C PHE A 14 0.66 34.66 1.45
N ILE A 15 -0.25 35.60 1.74
CA ILE A 15 -1.30 35.41 2.75
C ILE A 15 -2.31 34.34 2.28
N LEU A 16 -2.69 34.33 1.00
CA LEU A 16 -3.60 33.32 0.45
C LEU A 16 -3.00 31.91 0.45
N ALA A 17 -1.70 31.77 0.13
CA ALA A 17 -1.00 30.49 0.16
C ALA A 17 -0.97 29.87 1.58
N GLY A 18 -0.91 30.69 2.62
CA GLY A 18 -0.96 30.25 4.02
C GLY A 18 -2.27 29.52 4.37
N CYS A 19 -3.42 30.04 3.93
CA CYS A 19 -4.72 29.44 4.24
C CYS A 19 -4.94 28.07 3.58
N ALA A 20 -4.48 27.88 2.34
CA ALA A 20 -4.59 26.58 1.66
C ALA A 20 -3.69 25.53 2.34
N SER A 21 -2.44 25.88 2.66
CA SER A 21 -1.49 24.95 3.29
C SER A 21 -1.93 24.42 4.66
N LEU A 22 -2.65 25.25 5.43
CA LEU A 22 -3.13 24.86 6.77
C LEU A 22 -4.25 23.82 6.70
N GLN A 23 -5.05 23.84 5.63
CA GLN A 23 -6.15 22.89 5.44
C GLN A 23 -5.61 21.51 5.06
N GLU A 24 -4.66 21.46 4.12
CA GLU A 24 -4.00 20.21 3.70
C GLU A 24 -3.30 19.51 4.87
N THR A 25 -2.56 20.27 5.67
CA THR A 25 -1.85 19.73 6.84
C THR A 25 -2.81 19.21 7.92
N ARG A 26 -3.93 19.91 8.18
CA ARG A 26 -4.97 19.41 9.09
C ARG A 26 -5.62 18.13 8.58
N GLN A 27 -5.94 18.06 7.29
CA GLN A 27 -6.56 16.89 6.70
C GLN A 27 -5.62 15.69 6.73
N GLN A 28 -4.35 15.88 6.37
CA GLN A 28 -3.33 14.83 6.45
C GLN A 28 -3.13 14.33 7.88
N THR A 29 -3.15 15.22 8.87
CA THR A 29 -3.07 14.84 10.28
C THR A 29 -4.29 14.02 10.69
N ARG A 30 -5.49 14.40 10.25
CA ARG A 30 -6.73 13.67 10.54
C ARG A 30 -6.72 12.27 9.93
N ASN A 31 -6.31 12.15 8.68
CA ASN A 31 -6.17 10.87 7.98
C ASN A 31 -5.18 9.96 8.70
N ARG A 32 -4.02 10.48 9.11
CA ARG A 32 -3.03 9.68 9.86
C ARG A 32 -3.55 9.17 11.21
N LEU A 33 -4.32 9.98 11.94
CA LEU A 33 -4.97 9.55 13.18
C LEU A 33 -6.05 8.49 12.93
N ALA A 34 -6.78 8.61 11.83
CA ALA A 34 -7.75 7.60 11.40
C ALA A 34 -7.05 6.28 11.08
N ASP A 35 -6.01 6.31 10.25
CA ASP A 35 -5.22 5.15 9.85
C ASP A 35 -4.64 4.40 11.04
N ASP A 36 -4.05 5.12 12.02
CA ASP A 36 -3.48 4.51 13.23
C ASP A 36 -4.53 3.76 14.06
N ARG A 37 -5.73 4.36 14.20
CA ARG A 37 -6.87 3.78 14.92
C ARG A 37 -7.43 2.55 14.21
N ILE A 38 -7.62 2.64 12.91
CA ILE A 38 -8.13 1.55 12.07
C ILE A 38 -7.14 0.38 12.08
N ALA A 39 -5.84 0.65 11.90
CA ALA A 39 -4.80 -0.36 11.94
C ALA A 39 -4.73 -1.06 13.30
N LEU A 40 -4.83 -0.31 14.40
CA LEU A 40 -4.85 -0.88 15.75
C LEU A 40 -6.07 -1.80 15.97
N ASP A 41 -7.26 -1.36 15.57
CA ASP A 41 -8.48 -2.15 15.74
C ASP A 41 -8.47 -3.41 14.86
N ALA A 42 -8.05 -3.28 13.60
CA ALA A 42 -7.80 -4.40 12.69
C ALA A 42 -6.85 -5.44 13.30
N THR A 43 -5.73 -4.98 13.85
CA THR A 43 -4.74 -5.86 14.49
C THR A 43 -5.32 -6.56 15.71
N ASN A 44 -6.11 -5.86 16.53
CA ASN A 44 -6.79 -6.47 17.68
C ASN A 44 -7.82 -7.51 17.25
N GLN A 45 -8.51 -7.29 16.13
CA GLN A 45 -9.46 -8.26 15.59
C GLN A 45 -8.75 -9.50 15.02
N LEU A 46 -7.65 -9.30 14.28
CA LEU A 46 -6.80 -10.39 13.81
C LEU A 46 -6.25 -11.21 14.98
N ALA A 47 -5.88 -10.58 16.10
CA ALA A 47 -5.42 -11.27 17.30
C ALA A 47 -6.43 -12.19 17.97
N LYS A 48 -7.73 -11.96 17.76
CA LYS A 48 -8.77 -12.86 18.25
C LYS A 48 -8.92 -14.11 17.39
N LEU A 49 -8.67 -13.99 16.08
CA LEU A 49 -8.87 -15.08 15.11
C LEU A 49 -7.58 -15.87 14.84
N TYR A 50 -6.43 -15.20 14.88
CA TYR A 50 -5.13 -15.70 14.47
C TYR A 50 -4.10 -15.40 15.56
N PRO A 51 -3.76 -16.36 16.43
CA PRO A 51 -2.84 -16.10 17.54
C PRO A 51 -1.43 -15.67 17.07
N PRO A 52 -0.82 -14.62 17.65
CA PRO A 52 0.40 -13.99 17.14
C PRO A 52 1.62 -14.92 17.04
N ALA A 53 1.83 -15.76 18.05
CA ALA A 53 2.99 -16.67 18.06
C ALA A 53 2.84 -17.90 17.14
N LYS A 54 1.63 -18.14 16.61
CA LYS A 54 1.33 -19.31 15.75
C LYS A 54 1.12 -18.94 14.29
N THR A 55 1.11 -17.64 13.97
CA THR A 55 0.72 -17.17 12.65
C THR A 55 1.76 -16.20 12.12
N GLN A 56 2.18 -16.47 10.89
CA GLN A 56 3.07 -15.60 10.14
C GLN A 56 2.24 -15.01 9.00
N PHE A 57 2.32 -13.71 8.79
CA PHE A 57 1.59 -13.04 7.72
C PHE A 57 2.53 -12.61 6.61
N ASN A 58 2.12 -12.86 5.37
CA ASN A 58 2.70 -12.23 4.21
C ASN A 58 1.78 -11.08 3.78
N LEU A 59 2.12 -9.86 4.17
CA LEU A 59 1.36 -8.65 3.89
C LEU A 59 1.63 -8.18 2.46
N ILE A 60 0.60 -8.24 1.62
CA ILE A 60 0.61 -7.64 0.29
C ILE A 60 0.24 -6.17 0.43
N VAL A 61 1.25 -5.31 0.35
CA VAL A 61 1.08 -3.86 0.47
C VAL A 61 0.42 -3.33 -0.80
N THR A 62 -0.79 -2.79 -0.64
CA THR A 62 -1.61 -2.17 -1.68
C THR A 62 -1.69 -0.66 -1.43
N GLU A 63 -2.01 0.15 -2.44
CA GLU A 63 -2.28 1.57 -2.20
C GLU A 63 -3.51 1.73 -1.27
N PRO A 64 -3.46 2.61 -0.25
CA PRO A 64 -2.36 3.49 0.15
C PRO A 64 -1.24 2.76 0.93
N ARG A 65 0.02 3.04 0.58
CA ARG A 65 1.22 2.39 1.16
C ARG A 65 1.42 2.74 2.64
N GLU A 66 1.21 4.00 3.02
CA GLU A 66 1.39 4.51 4.38
C GLU A 66 0.57 3.69 5.41
N PHE A 67 -0.67 3.33 5.05
CA PHE A 67 -1.51 2.50 5.90
C PHE A 67 -0.94 1.08 6.07
N GLY A 68 -0.39 0.48 5.01
CA GLY A 68 0.20 -0.86 5.05
C GLY A 68 1.42 -0.94 5.96
N GLU A 69 2.28 0.09 5.93
CA GLU A 69 3.43 0.19 6.83
C GLU A 69 2.99 0.33 8.28
N LEU A 70 1.97 1.15 8.55
CA LEU A 70 1.38 1.27 9.89
C LEU A 70 0.79 -0.06 10.36
N LEU A 71 0.02 -0.76 9.52
CA LEU A 71 -0.56 -2.06 9.85
C LEU A 71 0.53 -3.10 10.14
N ALA A 72 1.58 -3.17 9.33
CA ALA A 72 2.69 -4.06 9.53
C ALA A 72 3.42 -3.77 10.85
N ALA A 73 3.63 -2.48 11.19
CA ALA A 73 4.21 -2.07 12.46
C ALA A 73 3.35 -2.51 13.65
N LYS A 74 2.02 -2.35 13.58
CA LYS A 74 1.09 -2.79 14.64
C LYS A 74 1.09 -4.32 14.81
N LEU A 75 1.11 -5.08 13.71
CA LEU A 75 1.22 -6.54 13.74
C LEU A 75 2.53 -7.00 14.38
N ARG A 76 3.67 -6.41 13.99
CA ARG A 76 4.96 -6.72 14.64
C ARG A 76 4.95 -6.38 16.13
N ALA A 77 4.38 -5.24 16.51
CA ALA A 77 4.23 -4.86 17.91
C ALA A 77 3.35 -5.83 18.72
N LYS A 78 2.41 -6.52 18.07
CA LYS A 78 1.61 -7.60 18.68
C LYS A 78 2.31 -8.96 18.70
N GLY A 79 3.48 -9.09 18.09
CA GLY A 79 4.29 -10.31 18.09
C GLY A 79 4.09 -11.23 16.89
N TYR A 80 3.50 -10.73 15.80
CA TYR A 80 3.42 -11.49 14.53
C TYR A 80 4.73 -11.39 13.76
N ALA A 81 5.10 -12.47 13.07
CA ALA A 81 6.09 -12.41 12.00
C ALA A 81 5.41 -11.88 10.73
N VAL A 82 5.90 -10.77 10.17
CA VAL A 82 5.30 -10.10 9.01
C VAL A 82 6.35 -9.88 7.91
N SER A 83 6.12 -10.48 6.76
CA SER A 83 6.85 -10.23 5.51
C SER A 83 6.04 -9.30 4.62
N GLU A 84 6.64 -8.25 4.08
CA GLU A 84 5.96 -7.29 3.21
C GLU A 84 6.30 -7.58 1.75
N THR A 85 5.28 -7.73 0.91
CA THR A 85 5.44 -7.84 -0.53
C THR A 85 4.71 -6.69 -1.21
N VAL A 86 5.46 -5.86 -1.94
CA VAL A 86 4.89 -4.75 -2.71
C VAL A 86 4.46 -5.31 -4.06
N LYS A 87 3.16 -5.24 -4.36
CA LYS A 87 2.67 -5.63 -5.68
C LYS A 87 2.98 -4.52 -6.67
N VAL A 88 4.18 -4.53 -7.24
CA VAL A 88 4.54 -3.58 -8.30
C VAL A 88 3.68 -3.92 -9.52
N LYS A 89 2.72 -3.05 -9.85
CA LYS A 89 2.05 -3.08 -11.15
C LYS A 89 3.15 -2.86 -12.19
N ARG A 90 3.64 -3.95 -12.80
CA ARG A 90 4.60 -3.89 -13.90
C ARG A 90 3.93 -3.14 -15.05
N VAL A 91 4.10 -1.82 -15.07
CA VAL A 91 3.95 -1.05 -16.29
C VAL A 91 5.11 -1.50 -17.17
N LEU A 92 4.77 -2.06 -18.33
CA LEU A 92 5.71 -2.51 -19.36
C LEU A 92 6.52 -1.31 -19.87
N PHE A 93 7.57 -0.92 -19.13
CA PHE A 93 8.59 0.01 -19.62
C PHE A 93 9.69 -0.72 -20.42
N ALA A 94 9.49 -2.01 -20.74
CA ALA A 94 10.45 -2.82 -21.47
C ALA A 94 10.56 -2.45 -22.96
N ASP A 95 9.56 -1.79 -23.54
CA ASP A 95 9.51 -1.61 -25.01
C ASP A 95 10.18 -0.32 -25.53
N THR A 96 10.60 0.61 -24.66
CA THR A 96 11.17 1.90 -25.12
C THR A 96 12.70 1.93 -25.17
N PHE A 97 13.42 0.95 -24.62
CA PHE A 97 14.89 0.91 -24.68
C PHE A 97 15.47 -0.03 -25.75
N ALA A 98 14.63 -0.73 -26.53
CA ALA A 98 15.08 -1.63 -27.60
C ALA A 98 15.58 -0.92 -28.88
N GLY A 99 15.86 0.38 -28.82
CA GLY A 99 16.26 1.21 -29.98
C GLY A 99 17.76 1.35 -30.23
N PHE A 100 18.63 0.79 -29.39
CA PHE A 100 20.09 1.01 -29.47
C PHE A 100 20.92 -0.14 -30.07
N GLN A 101 20.31 -1.06 -30.82
CA GLN A 101 21.08 -2.08 -31.57
C GLN A 101 21.19 -1.70 -33.05
N GLN A 102 22.27 -0.99 -33.37
CA GLN A 102 22.73 -0.78 -34.73
C GLN A 102 23.50 -2.00 -35.25
N LYS A 103 22.91 -2.62 -36.29
CA LYS A 103 23.44 -3.53 -37.34
C LYS A 103 24.93 -3.25 -37.69
N PRO A 104 25.82 -4.27 -37.88
CA PRO A 104 25.85 -5.15 -39.08
C PRO A 104 26.19 -6.63 -38.74
N GLY A 105 25.67 -7.68 -39.41
CA GLY A 105 25.83 -8.05 -40.81
C GLY A 105 26.44 -9.46 -40.88
N GLY A 106 25.68 -10.47 -41.31
CA GLY A 106 26.16 -11.85 -41.50
C GLY A 106 25.03 -12.89 -41.37
N GLN A 107 24.75 -13.62 -42.45
CA GLN A 107 23.68 -14.63 -42.60
C GLN A 107 24.11 -16.02 -42.06
N PRO A 108 23.21 -17.04 -42.03
CA PRO A 108 23.14 -18.08 -41.02
C PRO A 108 23.90 -19.34 -41.41
N GLU A 109 24.47 -20.05 -40.44
CA GLU A 109 24.90 -21.42 -40.65
C GLU A 109 24.56 -22.26 -39.42
N GLU A 110 23.76 -23.29 -39.66
CA GLU A 110 23.44 -24.36 -38.72
C GLU A 110 24.73 -25.04 -38.23
N THR A 111 24.85 -25.25 -36.93
CA THR A 111 25.51 -26.45 -36.42
C THR A 111 24.85 -26.83 -35.11
N GLU A 112 24.00 -27.84 -35.21
CA GLU A 112 23.45 -28.61 -34.11
C GLU A 112 24.57 -29.44 -33.48
N ALA A 113 24.76 -29.33 -32.17
CA ALA A 113 25.34 -30.40 -31.36
C ALA A 113 24.76 -30.35 -29.94
N PRO A 114 24.23 -31.48 -29.43
CA PRO A 114 23.52 -31.58 -28.18
C PRO A 114 24.50 -31.71 -27.01
N GLY A 115 24.28 -30.96 -25.94
CA GLY A 115 25.13 -31.02 -24.75
C GLY A 115 24.47 -30.40 -23.55
N MET A 116 23.70 -31.21 -22.82
CA MET A 116 23.44 -31.09 -21.37
C MET A 116 23.37 -29.66 -20.81
N GLU A 117 22.22 -29.03 -20.96
CA GLU A 117 21.84 -27.91 -20.11
C GLU A 117 20.63 -28.31 -19.29
N ALA A 118 20.89 -28.54 -18.00
CA ALA A 118 19.87 -28.76 -16.99
C ALA A 118 18.74 -27.74 -17.19
N PRO A 119 17.46 -28.15 -17.10
CA PRO A 119 16.36 -27.20 -17.22
C PRO A 119 16.60 -26.08 -16.21
N ALA A 120 16.92 -24.89 -16.73
CA ALA A 120 16.97 -23.68 -15.95
C ALA A 120 15.57 -23.54 -15.35
N ALA A 121 15.47 -23.97 -14.10
CA ALA A 121 14.27 -23.82 -13.30
C ALA A 121 13.83 -22.36 -13.45
N PRO A 122 12.54 -22.09 -13.69
CA PRO A 122 12.03 -20.73 -13.64
C PRO A 122 12.53 -20.08 -12.36
N PRO A 123 12.91 -18.78 -12.35
CA PRO A 123 13.43 -18.11 -11.18
C PRO A 123 12.47 -18.41 -10.03
N THR A 124 12.92 -19.28 -9.13
CA THR A 124 12.17 -19.61 -7.93
C THR A 124 12.00 -18.27 -7.24
N PRO A 125 10.76 -17.80 -7.01
CA PRO A 125 10.57 -16.58 -6.24
C PRO A 125 11.30 -16.84 -4.93
N LEU A 126 12.41 -16.12 -4.71
CA LEU A 126 13.18 -16.19 -3.48
C LEU A 126 12.21 -15.91 -2.34
N ALA A 127 11.78 -16.97 -1.66
CA ALA A 127 10.88 -16.97 -0.52
C ALA A 127 9.70 -15.98 -0.63
N ALA A 128 8.72 -16.27 -1.48
CA ALA A 128 7.35 -15.84 -1.16
C ALA A 128 7.00 -16.44 0.20
N GLY A 129 6.96 -15.57 1.23
CA GLY A 129 7.10 -15.93 2.64
C GLY A 129 6.18 -17.06 3.09
N GLN A 130 6.74 -17.98 3.87
CA GLN A 130 6.03 -19.06 4.56
C GLN A 130 5.04 -18.46 5.58
N GLY A 131 3.85 -18.05 5.13
CA GLY A 131 2.87 -17.37 5.97
C GLY A 131 1.53 -17.20 5.27
N MET A 132 0.47 -16.95 6.04
CA MET A 132 -0.85 -16.67 5.50
C MET A 132 -0.82 -15.34 4.74
N GLU A 133 -1.33 -15.36 3.52
CA GLU A 133 -1.48 -14.14 2.72
C GLU A 133 -2.46 -13.18 3.40
N LEU A 134 -2.00 -11.96 3.66
CA LEU A 134 -2.79 -10.88 4.22
C LEU A 134 -2.77 -9.72 3.23
N SER A 135 -3.94 -9.26 2.79
CA SER A 135 -4.08 -8.04 2.00
C SER A 135 -5.16 -7.15 2.59
N TYR A 136 -5.08 -5.85 2.33
CA TYR A 136 -6.03 -4.87 2.81
C TYR A 136 -6.49 -3.97 1.67
N ALA A 137 -7.71 -3.48 1.79
CA ALA A 137 -8.24 -2.36 1.02
C ALA A 137 -8.83 -1.36 2.02
N LEU A 138 -8.34 -0.12 1.98
CA LEU A 138 -8.87 0.98 2.77
C LEU A 138 -9.56 1.95 1.82
N ASP A 139 -10.88 2.02 1.93
CA ASP A 139 -11.68 2.99 1.20
C ASP A 139 -11.82 4.25 2.06
N THR A 140 -11.20 5.33 1.59
CA THR A 140 -11.26 6.66 2.20
C THR A 140 -12.08 7.56 1.28
N PRO A 141 -13.28 7.98 1.69
CA PRO A 141 -14.14 8.75 0.80
C PRO A 141 -13.60 10.16 0.59
N GLU A 142 -13.43 10.56 -0.67
CA GLU A 142 -13.10 11.94 -1.06
C GLU A 142 -14.22 12.91 -0.64
N HIS A 143 -15.47 12.43 -0.75
CA HIS A 143 -16.70 13.17 -0.44
C HIS A 143 -17.65 12.30 0.37
N GLY A 144 -17.29 12.02 1.63
CA GLY A 144 -18.12 11.22 2.54
C GLY A 144 -17.52 11.14 3.93
N SER A 145 -18.26 10.56 4.87
CA SER A 145 -17.85 10.42 6.27
C SER A 145 -17.71 8.96 6.70
N LEU A 146 -17.52 8.01 5.79
CA LEU A 146 -17.44 6.59 6.11
C LEU A 146 -16.15 5.99 5.55
N HIS A 147 -15.22 5.63 6.45
CA HIS A 147 -14.05 4.86 6.08
C HIS A 147 -14.37 3.38 6.17
N THR A 148 -13.99 2.58 5.16
CA THR A 148 -14.21 1.14 5.19
C THR A 148 -12.89 0.41 5.04
N ILE A 149 -12.62 -0.53 5.95
CA ILE A 149 -11.51 -1.47 5.79
C ILE A 149 -12.04 -2.84 5.40
N THR A 150 -11.40 -3.44 4.42
CA THR A 150 -11.55 -4.86 4.10
C THR A 150 -10.19 -5.54 4.19
N LEU A 151 -10.09 -6.56 5.03
CA LEU A 151 -8.93 -7.43 5.14
C LEU A 151 -9.26 -8.77 4.51
N LYS A 152 -8.35 -9.28 3.70
CA LYS A 152 -8.39 -10.64 3.17
C LYS A 152 -7.25 -11.43 3.78
N VAL A 153 -7.58 -12.52 4.46
CA VAL A 153 -6.64 -13.44 5.11
C VAL A 153 -6.83 -14.82 4.50
N GLY A 154 -5.96 -15.22 3.56
CA GLY A 154 -6.20 -16.39 2.72
C GLY A 154 -7.56 -16.31 2.03
N ASP A 155 -8.47 -17.24 2.35
CA ASP A 155 -9.83 -17.30 1.81
C ASP A 155 -10.88 -16.56 2.65
N ALA A 156 -10.49 -16.06 3.83
CA ALA A 156 -11.39 -15.34 4.73
C ALA A 156 -11.37 -13.83 4.47
N TYR A 157 -12.52 -13.18 4.63
CA TYR A 157 -12.66 -11.73 4.55
C TYR A 157 -13.19 -11.16 5.86
N LEU A 158 -12.57 -10.09 6.33
CA LEU A 158 -13.03 -9.29 7.45
C LEU A 158 -13.30 -7.87 6.96
N SER A 159 -14.44 -7.29 7.30
CA SER A 159 -14.69 -5.87 7.00
C SER A 159 -15.38 -5.12 8.12
N ARG A 160 -15.10 -3.81 8.18
CA ARG A 160 -15.69 -2.89 9.15
C ARG A 160 -15.71 -1.46 8.61
N ALA A 161 -16.75 -0.73 8.98
CA ALA A 161 -16.89 0.70 8.68
C ALA A 161 -16.61 1.58 9.91
N TYR A 162 -16.14 2.80 9.65
CA TYR A 162 -15.78 3.80 10.65
C TYR A 162 -16.28 5.18 10.28
N LEU A 163 -16.67 5.96 11.29
CA LEU A 163 -17.09 7.35 11.18
C LEU A 163 -15.98 8.28 11.72
N PRO A 164 -15.76 9.46 11.14
CA PRO A 164 -14.89 10.49 11.68
C PRO A 164 -15.28 10.85 13.11
N ASP A 165 -14.29 10.91 13.99
CA ASP A 165 -14.44 11.29 15.39
C ASP A 165 -13.37 12.32 15.76
N ALA A 166 -13.53 12.99 16.91
CA ALA A 166 -12.52 13.90 17.47
C ALA A 166 -11.17 13.21 17.70
N ARG A 167 -11.16 11.88 17.86
CA ARG A 167 -9.95 11.07 18.06
C ARG A 167 -9.43 10.41 16.77
N GLY A 168 -9.88 10.86 15.60
CA GLY A 168 -9.58 10.27 14.29
C GLY A 168 -10.83 9.59 13.72
N VAL A 169 -11.11 8.36 14.17
CA VAL A 169 -12.33 7.62 13.83
C VAL A 169 -12.91 6.83 15.00
N ALA A 170 -14.22 6.60 14.93
CA ALA A 170 -14.98 5.68 15.78
C ALA A 170 -15.61 4.57 14.92
N ALA A 171 -15.72 3.37 15.48
CA ALA A 171 -16.33 2.26 14.76
C ALA A 171 -17.83 2.47 14.53
N ALA A 172 -18.30 2.27 13.31
CA ALA A 172 -19.69 2.42 12.92
C ALA A 172 -20.54 1.15 13.16
N GLY A 173 -19.91 0.03 13.52
CA GLY A 173 -20.58 -1.25 13.72
C GLY A 173 -19.64 -2.37 14.18
N ALA A 174 -20.13 -3.61 14.19
CA ALA A 174 -19.32 -4.79 14.49
C ALA A 174 -18.45 -5.21 13.29
N TRP A 175 -17.42 -6.03 13.55
CA TRP A 175 -16.67 -6.69 12.48
C TRP A 175 -17.53 -7.74 11.79
N THR A 176 -17.54 -7.75 10.47
CA THR A 176 -18.08 -8.87 9.70
C THR A 176 -16.96 -9.86 9.41
N TYR A 177 -17.30 -11.15 9.39
CA TYR A 177 -16.39 -12.23 9.05
C TYR A 177 -17.07 -13.16 8.05
N ARG A 178 -16.41 -13.42 6.93
CA ARG A 178 -16.84 -14.38 5.92
C ARG A 178 -15.71 -15.35 5.66
N GLY A 179 -15.81 -16.54 6.24
CA GLY A 179 -14.99 -17.70 5.85
C GLY A 179 -15.71 -18.52 4.78
N GLN A 180 -14.95 -19.15 3.88
CA GLN A 180 -15.46 -20.21 3.00
C GLN A 180 -15.55 -21.54 3.76
#